data_AF-N0DLJ2-F1
#
_entry.id   AF-N0DLJ2-F1
#
_cell.length_a   1.000
_cell.length_b   1.000
_cell.length_c   1.000
_cell.angle_alpha   90.00
_cell.angle_beta   90.00
_cell.angle_gamma   90.00
#
_symmetry.space_group_name_H-M   'P 1'
#
loop_
_entity.id
_entity.type
_entity.pdbx_description
1 polymer ?
#
loop_
_entity_poly.entity_id
_entity_poly.type
_entity_poly.pdbx_seq_one_letter_code
_entity_poly.pdbx_strand_id
1 'polypeptide(L)'
;MVCLFLLLFSIICFSYFLSFNRFLSSLIILENFNVVLLLFCLLSVIYDNHMLFIILMVVSTVEIVVGLVVLTRIWECSIGLELVSF
;
A
#
# COMPACT_ATOMS: atom_id res chain seq x y z
N MET A 1 -6.43 7.65 -20.85
CA MET A 1 -6.60 7.76 -19.38
C MET A 1 -6.87 6.40 -18.77
N VAL A 2 -8.03 5.77 -19.01
CA VAL A 2 -8.40 4.47 -18.40
C VAL A 2 -7.41 3.32 -18.72
N CYS A 3 -6.95 3.19 -19.98
CA CYS A 3 -6.00 2.12 -20.34
C CYS A 3 -4.64 2.25 -19.64
N LEU A 4 -4.15 3.48 -19.43
CA LEU A 4 -2.90 3.71 -18.68
C LEU A 4 -3.07 3.34 -17.20
N PHE A 5 -4.22 3.66 -16.62
CA PHE A 5 -4.54 3.25 -15.26
C PHE A 5 -4.60 1.72 -15.12
N LEU A 6 -5.27 1.02 -16.04
CA LEU A 6 -5.31 -0.45 -16.02
C LEU A 6 -3.93 -1.10 -16.17
N LEU A 7 -3.05 -0.50 -16.97
CA LEU A 7 -1.68 -0.96 -17.14
C LEU A 7 -0.84 -0.73 -15.88
N LEU A 8 -0.96 0.45 -15.24
CA LEU A 8 -0.29 0.73 -13.96
C LEU A 8 -0.81 -0.20 -12.86
N PHE A 9 -2.13 -0.42 -12.82
CA PHE A 9 -2.78 -1.34 -11.89
C PHE A 9 -2.24 -2.77 -12.05
N SER A 10 -2.15 -3.28 -13.28
CA SER A 10 -1.66 -4.64 -13.53
C SER A 10 -0.19 -4.84 -13.16
N ILE A 11 0.66 -3.83 -13.41
CA ILE A 11 2.06 -3.84 -13.00
C ILE A 11 2.19 -3.93 -11.47
N ILE A 12 1.37 -3.16 -10.74
CA ILE A 12 1.37 -3.14 -9.27
C ILE A 12 0.89 -4.47 -8.71
N CYS A 13 -0.19 -5.05 -9.24
CA CYS A 13 -0.66 -6.38 -8.85
C CYS A 13 0.40 -7.46 -9.10
N PHE A 14 1.08 -7.40 -10.25
CA PHE A 14 2.16 -8.34 -10.57
C PHE A 14 3.35 -8.18 -9.62
N SER A 15 3.72 -6.94 -9.28
CA SER A 15 4.77 -6.63 -8.30
C SER A 15 4.42 -7.14 -6.90
N TYR A 16 3.15 -7.03 -6.49
CA TYR A 16 2.67 -7.56 -5.21
C TYR A 16 2.81 -9.09 -5.14
N PHE A 17 2.43 -9.80 -6.22
CA PHE A 17 2.59 -11.26 -6.28
C PHE A 17 4.06 -11.69 -6.17
N LEU A 18 4.98 -10.94 -6.77
CA LEU A 18 6.42 -11.23 -6.74
C LEU A 18 7.08 -10.98 -5.38
N SER A 19 6.52 -10.10 -4.55
CA SER A 19 7.16 -9.60 -3.32
C SER A 19 6.50 -10.10 -2.03
N PHE A 20 5.57 -11.05 -2.14
CA PHE A 20 4.71 -11.52 -1.05
C PHE A 20 5.49 -11.98 0.20
N ASN A 21 6.73 -12.48 0.03
CA ASN A 21 7.57 -12.94 1.14
C ASN A 21 8.22 -11.83 1.97
N ARG A 22 8.27 -10.58 1.46
CA ARG A 22 8.91 -9.46 2.16
C ARG A 22 7.86 -8.42 2.50
N PHE A 23 7.42 -8.43 3.76
CA PHE A 23 6.37 -7.55 4.24
C PHE A 23 6.66 -6.06 3.95
N LEU A 24 7.90 -5.61 4.14
CA LEU A 24 8.29 -4.24 3.81
C LEU A 24 8.16 -3.91 2.32
N SER A 25 8.55 -4.84 1.44
CA SER A 25 8.36 -4.65 -0.01
C SER A 25 6.87 -4.61 -0.37
N SER A 26 6.03 -5.40 0.30
CA SER A 26 4.58 -5.38 0.09
C SER A 26 3.95 -4.05 0.51
N LEU A 27 4.41 -3.43 1.61
CA LEU A 27 3.96 -2.10 2.05
C LEU A 27 4.32 -1.01 1.03
N ILE A 28 5.54 -1.04 0.49
CA ILE A 28 5.98 -0.07 -0.53
C ILE A 28 5.12 -0.18 -1.79
N ILE A 29 4.81 -1.40 -2.23
CA ILE A 29 3.98 -1.62 -3.43
C ILE A 29 2.55 -1.14 -3.18
N LEU A 30 2.04 -1.35 -1.98
CA LEU A 30 0.72 -0.88 -1.57
C LEU A 30 0.64 0.65 -1.49
N GLU A 31 1.69 1.33 -1.02
CA GLU A 31 1.75 2.80 -1.07
C GLU A 31 1.73 3.32 -2.51
N ASN A 32 2.49 2.69 -3.42
CA ASN A 32 2.47 3.04 -4.84
C ASN A 32 1.09 2.82 -5.47
N PHE A 33 0.36 1.79 -5.03
CA PHE A 33 -1.03 1.56 -5.42
C PHE A 33 -1.94 2.73 -5.02
N ASN A 34 -1.84 3.17 -3.76
CA ASN A 34 -2.63 4.27 -3.22
C ASN A 34 -2.36 5.58 -3.97
N VAL A 35 -1.10 5.85 -4.35
CA VAL A 35 -0.74 7.02 -5.17
C VAL A 35 -1.43 6.97 -6.54
N VAL A 36 -1.44 5.82 -7.22
CA VAL A 36 -2.12 5.66 -8.52
C VAL A 36 -3.63 5.85 -8.39
N LEU A 37 -4.23 5.35 -7.31
CA LEU A 37 -5.65 5.55 -6.97
C LEU A 37 -6.00 7.03 -6.77
N LEU A 38 -5.18 7.76 -6.01
CA LEU A 38 -5.34 9.20 -5.78
C LEU A 38 -5.21 9.99 -7.09
N LEU A 39 -4.24 9.62 -7.94
CA LEU A 39 -4.00 10.25 -9.23
C LEU A 39 -5.18 10.01 -10.19
N PHE A 40 -5.79 8.83 -10.15
CA PHE A 40 -7.03 8.54 -10.88
C PHE A 40 -8.20 9.37 -10.38
N CYS A 41 -8.37 9.49 -9.06
CA CYS A 41 -9.43 10.31 -8.47
C CYS A 41 -9.31 11.79 -8.89
N LEU A 42 -8.08 12.30 -9.01
CA LEU A 42 -7.82 13.67 -9.46
C LEU A 42 -8.05 13.87 -10.97
N LEU A 43 -7.79 12.86 -11.80
CA LEU A 43 -8.07 12.91 -13.24
C LEU A 43 -9.56 12.71 -13.55
N SER A 44 -10.31 12.04 -12.67
CA SER A 44 -11.74 11.72 -12.85
C SER A 44 -12.68 12.81 -12.32
N VAL A 45 -12.20 14.04 -12.09
CA VAL A 45 -12.97 15.18 -11.53
C VAL A 45 -14.02 15.68 -12.53
N ILE A 46 -15.04 14.88 -12.76
CA ILE A 46 -16.23 15.21 -13.56
C ILE A 46 -17.39 15.64 -12.65
N TYR A 47 -17.37 15.25 -11.37
CA TYR A 47 -18.34 15.66 -10.34
C TYR A 47 -17.64 15.71 -8.98
N ASP A 48 -17.62 16.86 -8.29
CA ASP A 48 -17.35 17.15 -6.85
C ASP A 48 -16.63 16.11 -5.96
N ASN A 49 -15.70 15.31 -6.49
CA ASN A 49 -15.05 14.21 -5.80
C ASN A 49 -13.84 14.64 -4.95
N HIS A 50 -13.67 15.93 -4.68
CA HIS A 50 -12.63 16.44 -3.80
C HIS A 50 -12.73 15.83 -2.40
N MET A 51 -13.95 15.58 -1.91
CA MET A 51 -14.17 14.88 -0.64
C MET A 51 -13.67 13.43 -0.68
N LEU A 52 -13.91 12.71 -1.77
CA LEU A 52 -13.41 11.34 -1.97
C LEU A 52 -11.88 11.28 -2.02
N PHE A 53 -11.25 12.25 -2.68
CA PHE A 53 -9.80 12.38 -2.72
C PHE A 53 -9.20 12.54 -1.31
N ILE A 54 -9.78 13.42 -0.50
CA ILE A 54 -9.31 13.67 0.88
C ILE A 54 -9.51 12.42 1.75
N ILE A 55 -10.67 11.76 1.65
CA ILE A 55 -10.95 10.53 2.42
C ILE A 55 -9.96 9.43 2.05
N LEU A 56 -9.73 9.20 0.76
CA LEU A 56 -8.75 8.21 0.28
C LEU A 56 -7.34 8.53 0.76
N MET A 57 -6.96 9.81 0.80
CA MET A 57 -5.67 10.24 1.31
C MET A 57 -5.52 9.87 2.79
N VAL A 58 -6.51 10.19 3.64
CA VAL A 58 -6.46 9.84 5.07
C VAL A 58 -6.38 8.33 5.27
N VAL A 59 -7.23 7.56 4.57
CA VAL A 59 -7.23 6.09 4.68
C VAL A 59 -5.87 5.50 4.28
N SER A 60 -5.26 6.01 3.21
CA SER A 60 -3.94 5.54 2.75
C SER A 60 -2.83 5.74 3.78
N THR A 61 -2.88 6.84 4.55
CA THR A 61 -1.90 7.07 5.62
C THR A 61 -2.10 6.13 6.80
N VAL A 62 -3.35 5.86 7.18
CA VAL A 62 -3.68 4.93 8.28
C VAL A 62 -3.23 3.52 7.94
N GLU A 63 -3.45 3.08 6.70
CA GLU A 63 -3.04 1.78 6.20
C GLU A 63 -1.53 1.55 6.35
N ILE A 64 -0.71 2.52 5.93
CA ILE A 64 0.76 2.43 6.04
C ILE A 64 1.21 2.40 7.51
N VAL A 65 0.60 3.22 8.37
CA VAL A 65 0.91 3.23 9.81
C VAL A 65 0.58 1.88 10.45
N VAL A 66 -0.60 1.32 10.16
CA VAL A 66 -0.99 -0.02 10.66
C VAL A 66 -0.02 -1.09 10.13
N GLY A 67 0.33 -1.03 8.86
CA GLY A 67 1.32 -1.90 8.24
C GLY A 67 2.67 -1.86 8.97
N LEU A 68 3.20 -0.66 9.22
CA LEU A 68 4.46 -0.49 9.93
C LEU A 68 4.39 -1.00 11.37
N VAL A 69 3.28 -0.80 12.08
CA VAL A 69 3.06 -1.35 13.43
C VAL A 69 3.05 -2.88 13.41
N VAL A 70 2.43 -3.50 12.42
CA VAL A 70 2.46 -4.97 12.29
C VAL A 70 3.88 -5.45 12.01
N LEU A 71 4.63 -4.74 11.16
CA LEU A 71 6.03 -5.08 10.86
C LEU A 71 6.93 -5.01 12.10
N THR A 72 6.79 -3.99 12.94
CA THR A 72 7.59 -3.89 14.17
C THR A 72 7.26 -5.01 15.15
N ARG A 73 5.99 -5.41 15.27
CA ARG A 73 5.60 -6.56 16.11
C ARG A 73 6.15 -7.89 15.59
N ILE A 74 6.13 -8.11 14.29
CA ILE A 74 6.71 -9.32 13.68
C ILE A 74 8.23 -9.36 13.94
N TRP A 75 8.90 -8.22 13.82
CA TRP A 75 10.33 -8.09 14.08
C TRP A 75 10.69 -8.35 15.56
N GLU A 76 9.90 -7.84 16.51
CA GLU A 76 10.07 -8.15 17.93
C GLU A 76 9.88 -9.65 18.23
N CYS A 77 8.88 -10.29 17.61
CA CYS A 77 8.63 -11.72 17.75
C CYS A 77 9.75 -12.58 17.16
N SER A 78 10.34 -12.20 16.01
CA SER A 78 11.45 -12.95 15.42
C SER A 78 12.70 -12.90 16.30
N ILE A 79 13.01 -11.74 16.88
CA ILE A 79 14.12 -11.60 17.84
C ILE A 79 13.85 -12.44 19.09
N GLY A 80 12.61 -12.44 19.61
CA GLY A 80 12.23 -13.27 20.75
C GLY A 80 12.40 -14.78 20.50
N LEU A 81 12.04 -15.24 19.30
CA LEU A 81 12.23 -16.64 18.88
C LEU A 81 13.70 -17.03 18.79
N GLU A 82 14.55 -16.16 18.24
CA GLU A 82 16.00 -16.40 18.18
C GLU A 82 16.59 -16.52 19.58
N LEU A 83 16.19 -15.67 20.54
CA LEU A 83 16.70 -15.72 21.92
C LEU A 83 16.26 -16.96 22.71
N VAL A 84 15.07 -17.52 22.44
CA VAL A 84 14.58 -18.75 23.10
C VAL A 84 15.21 -20.02 22.51
N SER A 85 15.78 -19.93 21.31
CA SER A 85 16.39 -21.06 20.59
C SER A 85 17.86 -21.35 20.95
N PHE A 86 18.45 -20.58 21.87
CA PHE A 86 19.79 -20.80 22.45
C PHE A 86 19.70 -21.32 23.89
#